data_AF-A0A5D2V5K4-F1
#
_entry.id   AF-A0A5D2V5K4-F1
#
_cell.length_a   1.000
_cell.length_b   1.000
_cell.length_c   1.000
_cell.angle_alpha   90.00
_cell.angle_beta   90.00
_cell.angle_gamma   90.00
#
_symmetry.space_group_name_H-M   'P 1'
#
loop_
_entity.id
_entity.type
_entity.pdbx_description
1 polymer ?
#
loop_
_entity_poly.entity_id
_entity_poly.type
_entity_poly.pdbx_seq_one_letter_code
_entity_poly.pdbx_strand_id
1 'polypeptide(L)'
;RAFQFLASWVSHLDFNKFVCDIWRHDTNIASNITSLTTSLKKWNFDVFGHIIRRKRTIAYRIGKVQAALDCICSRYLLNLESKLHLEYEKILDEEELVWKQKSRMDGVHFGDRNTKLFHNKALIR
;
A
#
# COMPACT_ATOMS: atom_id res chain seq x y z
N ARG A 1 -15.82 -3.58 -11.11
CA ARG A 1 -15.10 -3.61 -9.81
C ARG A 1 -15.62 -2.46 -8.97
N ALA A 2 -16.28 -2.74 -7.85
CA ALA A 2 -16.76 -1.71 -6.93
C ALA A 2 -15.54 -1.04 -6.26
N PHE A 3 -15.67 0.26 -6.01
CA PHE A 3 -14.64 1.02 -5.31
C PHE A 3 -14.67 0.69 -3.82
N GLN A 4 -13.52 0.48 -3.21
CA GLN A 4 -13.41 0.17 -1.78
C GLN A 4 -12.27 0.99 -1.17
N PHE A 5 -12.55 1.53 0.01
CA PHE A 5 -11.66 2.42 0.74
C PHE A 5 -10.53 1.62 1.41
N LEU A 6 -9.31 2.13 1.34
CA LEU A 6 -8.15 1.53 2.01
C LEU A 6 -7.77 2.40 3.20
N ALA A 7 -7.76 1.84 4.41
CA ALA A 7 -7.43 2.61 5.62
C ALA A 7 -5.98 3.11 5.64
N SER A 8 -5.08 2.49 4.85
CA SER A 8 -3.73 3.01 4.66
C SER A 8 -3.70 4.37 3.98
N TRP A 9 -4.77 4.77 3.27
CA TRP A 9 -4.86 6.13 2.72
C TRP A 9 -4.94 7.18 3.82
N VAL A 10 -5.59 6.89 4.96
CA VAL A 10 -5.72 7.85 6.07
C VAL A 10 -4.37 8.16 6.71
N SER A 11 -3.43 7.21 6.67
CA SER A 11 -2.06 7.42 7.12
C SER A 11 -1.26 8.35 6.21
N HIS A 12 -1.71 8.60 4.98
CA HIS A 12 -1.07 9.53 4.07
C HIS A 12 -1.43 10.97 4.44
N LEU A 13 -0.41 11.80 4.70
CA LEU A 13 -0.54 13.20 5.16
C LEU A 13 -1.52 14.01 4.31
N ASP A 14 -1.45 13.83 2.99
CA ASP A 14 -2.27 14.59 2.04
C ASP A 14 -3.68 14.04 1.81
N PHE A 15 -4.05 12.91 2.41
CA PHE A 15 -5.33 12.25 2.10
C PHE A 15 -6.55 13.07 2.51
N ASN A 16 -6.52 13.67 3.71
CA ASN A 16 -7.63 14.52 4.16
C ASN A 16 -7.81 15.74 3.25
N LYS A 17 -6.70 16.38 2.86
CA LYS A 17 -6.71 17.51 1.92
C LYS A 17 -7.29 17.10 0.58
N PHE A 18 -6.84 15.96 0.04
CA PHE A 18 -7.33 15.40 -1.21
C PHE A 18 -8.85 15.17 -1.20
N VAL A 19 -9.41 14.61 -0.12
CA VAL A 19 -10.86 14.37 -0.01
C VAL A 19 -11.64 15.69 0.04
N CYS A 20 -11.17 16.66 0.84
CA CYS A 20 -11.80 17.98 0.92
C CYS A 20 -11.79 18.73 -0.42
N ASP A 21 -10.68 18.65 -1.17
CA ASP A 21 -10.53 19.33 -2.47
C ASP A 21 -11.50 18.76 -3.53
N ILE A 22 -11.85 17.48 -3.43
CA ILE A 22 -12.75 16.80 -4.38
C ILE A 22 -14.22 16.93 -3.99
N TRP A 23 -14.51 17.01 -2.70
CA TRP A 23 -15.87 17.05 -2.20
C TRP A 23 -16.47 18.46 -2.30
N ARG A 24 -17.39 18.68 -3.25
CA ARG A 24 -18.03 19.98 -3.44
C ARG A 24 -19.42 20.02 -2.82
N HIS A 25 -19.70 21.02 -2.00
CA HIS A 25 -21.01 21.14 -1.33
C HIS A 25 -22.15 21.63 -2.25
N ASP A 26 -21.83 22.09 -3.45
CA ASP A 26 -22.75 22.69 -4.44
C ASP A 26 -23.33 21.67 -5.43
N THR A 27 -22.91 20.42 -5.40
CA THR A 27 -23.29 19.36 -6.34
C THR A 27 -24.14 18.26 -5.69
N ASN A 28 -24.90 17.53 -6.53
CA ASN A 28 -25.62 16.35 -6.08
C ASN A 28 -24.64 15.29 -5.52
N ILE A 29 -24.99 14.71 -4.37
CA ILE A 29 -24.28 13.63 -3.68
C ILE A 29 -23.89 12.49 -4.64
N ALA A 30 -24.79 12.07 -5.53
CA ALA A 30 -24.48 10.99 -6.48
C ALA A 30 -23.34 11.35 -7.46
N SER A 31 -23.28 12.62 -7.87
CA SER A 31 -22.21 13.16 -8.72
C SER A 31 -20.88 13.22 -7.95
N ASN A 32 -20.91 13.69 -6.70
CA ASN A 32 -19.74 13.69 -5.82
C ASN A 32 -19.18 12.30 -5.57
N ILE A 33 -20.03 11.32 -5.27
CA ILE A 33 -19.60 9.93 -5.07
C ILE A 33 -18.91 9.40 -6.33
N THR A 34 -19.45 9.70 -7.51
CA THR A 34 -18.87 9.27 -8.79
C THR A 34 -17.51 9.93 -9.06
N SER A 35 -17.42 11.24 -8.83
CA SER A 35 -16.19 12.02 -8.95
C SER A 35 -15.11 11.52 -7.98
N LEU A 36 -15.47 11.40 -6.70
CA LEU A 36 -14.62 10.90 -5.63
C LEU A 36 -14.12 9.49 -5.92
N THR A 37 -15.00 8.60 -6.37
CA THR A 37 -14.63 7.23 -6.78
C THR A 37 -13.59 7.22 -7.90
N THR A 38 -13.74 8.10 -8.89
CA THR A 38 -12.80 8.19 -10.02
C THR A 38 -11.45 8.72 -9.58
N SER A 39 -11.45 9.77 -8.74
CA SER A 39 -10.23 10.35 -8.20
C SER A 39 -9.52 9.39 -7.26
N LEU A 40 -10.23 8.66 -6.40
CA LEU A 40 -9.62 7.69 -5.49
C LEU A 40 -8.99 6.49 -6.22
N LYS A 41 -9.50 6.11 -7.41
CA LYS A 41 -8.80 5.11 -8.25
C LYS A 41 -7.43 5.61 -8.71
N LYS A 42 -7.33 6.88 -9.10
CA LYS A 42 -6.05 7.51 -9.47
C LYS A 42 -5.13 7.64 -8.26
N TRP A 43 -5.67 8.11 -7.13
CA TRP A 43 -4.96 8.20 -5.86
C TRP A 43 -4.37 6.85 -5.46
N ASN A 44 -5.15 5.77 -5.55
CA ASN A 44 -4.68 4.44 -5.24
C ASN A 44 -3.47 4.03 -6.09
N PHE A 45 -3.50 4.29 -7.40
CA PHE A 45 -2.35 4.01 -8.26
C PHE A 45 -1.12 4.83 -7.85
N ASP A 46 -1.33 6.11 -7.54
CA ASP A 46 -0.23 7.00 -7.17
C ASP A 46 0.37 6.67 -5.80
N VAL A 47 -0.46 6.39 -4.79
CA VAL A 47 0.00 5.96 -3.45
C VAL A 47 0.78 4.65 -3.53
N PHE A 48 0.25 3.63 -4.21
CA PHE A 48 0.99 2.38 -4.41
C PHE A 48 2.28 2.61 -5.19
N GLY A 49 2.22 3.43 -6.25
CA GLY A 49 3.40 3.80 -7.02
C GLY A 49 4.44 4.52 -6.15
N HIS A 50 4.02 5.39 -5.26
CA HIS A 50 4.85 6.12 -4.32
C HIS A 50 5.53 5.18 -3.31
N ILE A 51 4.79 4.24 -2.71
CA ILE A 51 5.35 3.21 -1.80
C ILE A 51 6.41 2.39 -2.53
N ILE A 52 6.11 1.88 -3.74
CA ILE A 52 7.06 1.08 -4.54
C ILE A 52 8.31 1.90 -4.88
N ARG A 53 8.16 3.16 -5.27
CA ARG A 53 9.29 4.06 -5.58
C ARG A 53 10.15 4.30 -4.34
N ARG A 54 9.55 4.66 -3.20
CA ARG A 54 10.25 4.86 -1.93
C ARG A 54 11.03 3.61 -1.51
N LYS A 55 10.38 2.44 -1.58
CA LYS A 55 11.01 1.14 -1.29
C LYS A 55 12.26 0.90 -2.13
N ARG A 56 12.15 1.10 -3.45
CA ARG A 56 13.29 0.96 -4.39
C ARG A 56 14.42 1.93 -4.09
N THR A 57 14.08 3.20 -3.80
CA THR A 57 15.08 4.23 -3.47
C THR A 57 15.83 3.88 -2.18
N ILE A 58 15.14 3.46 -1.13
CA ILE A 58 15.79 3.06 0.13
C ILE A 58 16.63 1.80 -0.05
N ALA A 59 16.13 0.78 -0.74
CA ALA A 59 16.91 -0.42 -1.05
C ALA A 59 18.21 -0.12 -1.82
N TYR A 60 18.14 0.80 -2.79
CA TYR A 60 19.33 1.26 -3.52
C TYR A 60 20.33 1.97 -2.60
N ARG A 61 19.84 2.83 -1.69
CA ARG A 61 20.70 3.55 -0.72
C ARG A 61 21.37 2.58 0.24
N ILE A 62 20.66 1.58 0.74
CA ILE A 62 21.22 0.50 1.58
C ILE A 62 22.36 -0.19 0.81
N GLY A 63 22.11 -0.62 -0.44
CA GLY A 63 23.14 -1.27 -1.25
C GLY A 63 24.38 -0.39 -1.49
N LYS A 64 24.22 0.92 -1.63
CA LYS A 64 25.34 1.87 -1.74
C LYS A 64 26.13 1.99 -0.44
N VAL A 65 25.45 2.01 0.71
CA VAL A 65 26.11 2.08 2.02
C VAL A 65 26.86 0.78 2.32
N GLN A 66 26.26 -0.38 2.02
CA GLN A 66 26.91 -1.68 2.17
C GLN A 66 28.17 -1.76 1.30
N ALA A 67 28.10 -1.38 0.02
CA ALA A 67 29.27 -1.35 -0.86
C ALA A 67 30.38 -0.41 -0.35
N ALA A 68 30.02 0.68 0.33
CA ALA A 68 31.01 1.57 0.94
C ALA A 68 31.62 0.96 2.22
N LEU A 69 30.82 0.25 3.03
CA LEU A 69 31.27 -0.48 4.21
C LEU A 69 32.24 -1.61 3.86
N ASP A 70 32.05 -2.28 2.72
CA ASP A 70 32.94 -3.32 2.21
C ASP A 70 34.36 -2.77 1.91
N CYS A 71 34.47 -1.48 1.60
CA CYS A 71 35.76 -0.81 1.41
C CYS A 71 36.30 -0.18 2.70
N ILE A 72 35.43 0.46 3.49
CA ILE A 72 35.82 1.24 4.68
C ILE A 72 34.80 1.00 5.79
N CYS A 73 35.23 0.34 6.86
CA CYS A 73 34.43 0.23 8.08
C CYS A 73 34.41 1.58 8.81
N SER A 74 33.24 2.24 8.79
CA SER A 74 33.02 3.54 9.43
C SER A 74 31.80 3.50 10.33
N ARG A 75 31.95 3.96 11.58
CA ARG A 75 30.83 4.08 12.53
C ARG A 75 29.68 4.94 11.99
N TYR A 76 30.01 5.97 11.20
CA TYR A 76 29.00 6.78 10.53
C TYR A 76 28.18 5.97 9.52
N LEU A 77 28.85 5.16 8.69
CA LEU A 77 28.20 4.32 7.69
C LEU A 77 27.32 3.23 8.35
N LEU A 78 27.79 2.60 9.42
CA LEU A 78 26.99 1.63 10.20
C LEU A 78 25.72 2.28 10.79
N ASN A 79 25.85 3.49 11.35
CA ASN A 79 24.69 4.23 11.86
C ASN A 79 23.73 4.65 10.74
N LEU A 80 24.25 5.00 9.57
CA LEU A 80 23.43 5.35 8.41
C LEU A 80 22.68 4.13 7.87
N GLU A 81 23.34 2.98 7.77
CA GLU A 81 22.74 1.71 7.38
C GLU A 81 21.58 1.34 8.31
N SER A 82 21.81 1.37 9.63
CA SER A 82 20.77 1.09 10.63
C SER A 82 19.54 2.01 10.46
N LYS A 83 19.75 3.31 10.23
CA LYS A 83 18.67 4.26 9.95
C LYS A 83 17.90 3.94 8.68
N LEU A 84 18.61 3.56 7.60
CA LEU A 84 17.98 3.19 6.33
C LEU A 84 17.15 1.91 6.47
N HIS A 85 17.61 0.93 7.26
CA HIS A 85 16.84 -0.28 7.54
C HIS A 85 15.56 0.03 8.32
N LEU A 86 15.61 0.89 9.33
CA LEU A 86 14.41 1.34 10.06
C LEU A 86 13.43 2.07 9.14
N GLU A 87 13.92 2.87 8.19
CA GLU A 87 13.08 3.53 7.20
C GLU A 87 12.46 2.51 6.21
N TYR A 88 13.24 1.52 5.80
CA TYR A 88 12.78 0.45 4.92
C TYR A 88 11.68 -0.40 5.57
N GLU A 89 11.83 -0.74 6.84
CA GLU A 89 10.85 -1.49 7.62
C GLU A 89 9.51 -0.74 7.70
N LYS A 90 9.52 0.57 7.98
CA LYS A 90 8.30 1.40 7.94
C LYS A 90 7.60 1.36 6.57
N ILE A 91 8.36 1.37 5.48
CA ILE A 91 7.79 1.26 4.12
C ILE A 91 7.17 -0.12 3.89
N LEU A 92 7.78 -1.18 4.43
CA LEU A 92 7.21 -2.53 4.38
C LEU A 92 5.91 -2.63 5.18
N ASP A 93 5.84 -2.01 6.36
CA ASP A 93 4.60 -1.96 7.17
C ASP A 93 3.48 -1.23 6.40
N GLU A 94 3.78 -0.09 5.78
CA GLU A 94 2.85 0.63 4.91
C GLU A 94 2.36 -0.27 3.78
N GLU A 95 3.26 -0.97 3.09
CA GLU A 95 2.95 -1.90 2.00
C GLU A 95 2.10 -3.09 2.47
N GLU A 96 2.44 -3.71 3.60
CA GLU A 96 1.72 -4.84 4.19
C GLU A 96 0.28 -4.45 4.53
N LEU A 97 0.07 -3.29 5.15
CA LEU A 97 -1.26 -2.79 5.46
C LEU A 97 -2.14 -2.72 4.20
N VAL A 98 -1.57 -2.26 3.09
CA VAL A 98 -2.32 -2.18 1.84
C VAL A 98 -2.59 -3.54 1.22
N TRP A 99 -1.63 -4.47 1.28
CA TRP A 99 -1.82 -5.85 0.81
C TRP A 99 -2.83 -6.63 1.64
N LYS A 100 -2.81 -6.48 2.97
CA LYS A 100 -3.74 -7.13 3.89
C LYS A 100 -5.19 -6.71 3.61
N GLN A 101 -5.42 -5.44 3.31
CA GLN A 101 -6.73 -4.94 2.92
C GLN A 101 -7.15 -5.49 1.57
N LYS A 102 -6.28 -5.42 0.55
CA LYS A 102 -6.55 -6.01 -0.78
C LYS A 102 -6.86 -7.50 -0.69
N SER A 103 -6.07 -8.27 0.07
CA SER A 103 -6.26 -9.71 0.25
C SER A 103 -7.57 -10.04 0.93
N ARG A 104 -8.00 -9.27 1.95
CA ARG A 104 -9.33 -9.44 2.56
C ARG A 104 -10.46 -9.13 1.59
N MET A 105 -10.32 -8.07 0.79
CA MET A 105 -11.29 -7.74 -0.25
C MET A 105 -11.41 -8.87 -1.27
N ASP A 106 -10.26 -9.38 -1.75
CA ASP A 106 -10.22 -10.49 -2.70
C ASP A 106 -10.75 -11.79 -2.05
N GLY A 107 -10.44 -12.04 -0.78
CA GLY A 107 -10.94 -13.19 -0.01
C GLY A 107 -12.45 -13.17 0.21
N VAL A 108 -13.06 -12.01 0.47
CA VAL A 108 -14.53 -11.85 0.51
C VAL A 108 -15.14 -12.08 -0.88
N HIS A 109 -14.45 -11.66 -1.95
CA HIS A 109 -14.91 -11.86 -3.32
C HIS A 109 -14.80 -13.32 -3.81
N PHE A 110 -13.78 -14.08 -3.37
CA PHE A 110 -13.57 -15.48 -3.78
C PHE A 110 -14.09 -16.51 -2.77
N GLY A 111 -14.34 -16.12 -1.52
CA GLY A 111 -14.81 -16.98 -0.43
C GLY A 111 -16.19 -17.59 -0.69
N ASP A 112 -17.04 -16.91 -1.46
CA ASP A 112 -18.38 -17.39 -1.81
C ASP A 112 -18.40 -18.33 -3.04
N ARG A 113 -17.28 -18.41 -3.79
CA ARG A 113 -17.20 -19.22 -5.01
C ARG A 113 -16.50 -20.58 -4.83
N ASN A 114 -16.09 -20.91 -3.61
CA ASN A 114 -15.27 -22.09 -3.37
C ASN A 114 -15.96 -23.23 -2.59
N THR A 115 -17.27 -23.43 -2.77
CA THR A 115 -17.94 -24.62 -2.22
C THR A 115 -17.67 -25.89 -3.03
N LYS A 116 -17.41 -25.83 -4.35
CA LYS A 116 -17.19 -27.07 -5.14
C LYS A 116 -15.89 -27.83 -4.80
N LEU A 117 -14.79 -27.14 -4.49
CA LEU A 117 -13.52 -27.82 -4.20
C LEU A 117 -13.48 -28.46 -2.81
N PHE A 118 -14.17 -27.87 -1.83
CA PHE A 118 -14.24 -28.44 -0.48
C PHE A 118 -15.25 -29.58 -0.36
N HIS A 119 -16.35 -29.56 -1.14
CA HIS A 119 -17.28 -30.70 -1.17
C HIS A 119 -16.66 -31.95 -1.81
N ASN A 120 -15.85 -31.81 -2.86
CA ASN A 120 -15.20 -32.97 -3.50
C ASN A 120 -14.10 -33.63 -2.65
N LYS A 121 -13.43 -32.89 -1.76
CA LYS A 121 -12.47 -33.47 -0.81
C LYS A 121 -13.14 -34.20 0.37
N ALA A 122 -14.40 -33.91 0.65
CA ALA A 122 -15.17 -34.58 1.69
C ALA A 122 -15.83 -35.89 1.21
N LEU A 123 -15.94 -36.12 -0.10
CA LEU A 123 -16.53 -37.32 -0.71
C LEU A 123 -15.50 -38.41 -1.07
N ILE A 124 -14.21 -38.13 -0.96
CA ILE A 124 -13.16 -39.14 -1.07
C ILE A 124 -12.79 -39.57 0.35
N ARG A 125 -13.51 -40.55 0.87
CA ARG A 125 -13.12 -41.36 2.02
C ARG A 125 -13.28 -42.83 1.68
#